data_AF-A0A4P8XUH9-F1
#
_entry.id   AF-A0A4P8XUH9-F1
#
_cell.length_a   1.000
_cell.length_b   1.000
_cell.length_c   1.000
_cell.angle_alpha   90.00
_cell.angle_beta   90.00
_cell.angle_gamma   90.00
#
_symmetry.space_group_name_H-M   'P 1'
#
loop_
_entity.id
_entity.type
_entity.pdbx_description
1 polymer ?
#
loop_
_entity_poly.entity_id
_entity_poly.type
_entity_poly.pdbx_seq_one_letter_code
_entity_poly.pdbx_strand_id
1 'polypeptide(L)'
;MSNGKHGNNGHKGLVILIVVVLIVAILAVGGFVFRSELSKAFNSAKDTIIGTTTTTTTTVSTTEPTTTSPISQNVIKAEEYTEKMSLNEKVCQLFVVTPEQLTGVDVATMAGETTKSQLEKYPVGGIVYYPQNVESEKAFNEMIDTTQSYSKTPLFIMKDGSKTTFTYKDQLQVSDSLAKSKNIKKDVLTAFNDGNQIILMPKDLETAVKTITSAVKNGKIKEEDLDVAVAEIINTKYENGVMK
;
A
#
# COMPACT_ATOMS: atom_id res chain seq x y z
N MET A 1 -16.53 61.03 30.58
CA MET A 1 -16.56 59.96 29.56
C MET A 1 -15.64 58.83 30.01
N SER A 2 -16.22 57.63 30.18
CA SER A 2 -15.61 56.29 30.02
C SER A 2 -16.09 55.34 31.12
N ASN A 3 -17.16 54.60 30.80
CA ASN A 3 -17.65 53.48 31.60
C ASN A 3 -16.80 52.23 31.28
N GLY A 4 -16.08 51.71 32.28
CA GLY A 4 -15.38 50.43 32.21
C GLY A 4 -16.32 49.25 32.39
N LYS A 5 -16.58 48.51 31.31
CA LYS A 5 -17.40 47.30 31.27
C LYS A 5 -16.62 46.13 31.88
N HIS A 6 -16.98 45.71 33.09
CA HIS A 6 -16.42 44.52 33.75
C HIS A 6 -16.90 43.25 33.02
N GLY A 7 -16.00 42.56 32.32
CA GLY A 7 -16.26 41.31 31.61
C GLY A 7 -16.28 40.12 32.56
N ASN A 8 -17.45 39.49 32.73
CA ASN A 8 -17.65 38.29 33.52
C ASN A 8 -17.01 37.06 32.85
N ASN A 9 -15.71 36.85 33.07
CA ASN A 9 -14.93 35.73 32.52
C ASN A 9 -15.10 34.42 33.30
N GLY A 10 -15.67 34.46 34.51
CA GLY A 10 -15.91 33.26 35.32
C GLY A 10 -17.01 32.36 34.75
N HIS A 11 -18.02 32.94 34.10
CA HIS A 11 -19.15 32.17 33.56
C HIS A 11 -18.80 31.44 32.26
N LYS A 12 -17.92 32.02 31.43
CA LYS A 12 -17.52 31.42 30.14
C LYS A 12 -16.64 30.18 30.31
N GLY A 13 -15.75 30.18 31.31
CA GLY A 13 -14.93 29.00 31.64
C GLY A 13 -15.75 27.83 32.19
N LEU A 14 -16.75 28.12 33.02
CA LEU A 14 -17.65 27.11 33.59
C LEU A 14 -18.54 26.44 32.52
N VAL A 15 -19.05 27.22 31.56
CA VAL A 15 -19.89 26.69 30.47
C VAL A 15 -19.10 25.75 29.54
N ILE A 16 -17.84 26.07 29.22
CA ILE A 16 -16.99 25.22 28.39
C ILE A 16 -16.67 23.89 29.08
N LEU A 17 -16.40 23.90 30.38
CA LEU A 17 -16.14 22.68 31.15
C LEU A 17 -17.36 21.73 31.17
N ILE A 18 -18.57 22.28 31.34
CA ILE A 18 -19.82 21.51 31.34
C ILE A 18 -20.07 20.84 29.98
N VAL A 19 -19.82 21.55 28.88
CA VAL A 19 -20.01 21.00 27.52
C VAL A 19 -19.04 19.85 27.24
N VAL A 20 -17.78 19.96 27.67
CA VAL A 20 -16.78 18.88 27.50
C VAL A 20 -17.16 17.64 28.30
N VAL A 21 -17.63 17.80 29.55
CA VAL A 21 -18.07 16.67 30.39
C VAL A 21 -19.30 15.98 29.79
N LEU A 22 -20.24 16.73 29.21
CA LEU A 22 -21.42 16.15 28.55
C LEU A 22 -21.06 15.38 27.28
N ILE A 23 -20.09 15.84 26.48
CA ILE A 23 -19.63 15.12 25.28
C ILE A 23 -18.93 13.80 25.66
N VAL A 24 -18.10 13.80 26.71
CA VAL A 24 -17.45 12.58 27.21
C VAL A 24 -18.47 11.59 27.78
N ALA A 25 -19.51 12.07 28.46
CA ALA A 25 -20.59 11.22 28.94
C ALA A 25 -21.41 10.59 27.79
N ILE A 26 -21.68 11.33 26.71
CA ILE A 26 -22.39 10.80 25.53
C ILE A 26 -21.55 9.73 24.80
N LEU A 27 -20.23 9.91 24.69
CA LEU A 27 -19.34 8.90 24.10
C LEU A 27 -19.25 7.64 24.98
N ALA A 28 -19.25 7.79 26.31
CA ALA A 28 -19.27 6.66 27.23
C ALA A 28 -20.60 5.88 27.20
N VAL A 29 -21.74 6.57 27.07
CA VAL A 29 -23.06 5.93 26.95
C VAL A 29 -23.26 5.31 25.56
N GLY A 30 -22.81 5.96 24.49
CA GLY A 30 -22.83 5.41 23.13
C GLY A 30 -21.98 4.14 22.98
N GLY A 31 -20.80 4.12 23.62
CA GLY A 31 -19.97 2.91 23.72
C GLY A 31 -20.59 1.80 24.58
N PHE A 32 -21.42 2.14 25.56
CA PHE A 32 -22.10 1.18 26.43
C PHE A 32 -23.32 0.52 25.76
N VAL A 33 -24.13 1.29 25.03
CA VAL A 33 -25.34 0.76 24.34
C VAL A 33 -24.96 -0.07 23.12
N PHE A 34 -23.88 0.25 22.41
CA PHE A 34 -23.41 -0.58 21.29
C PHE A 34 -22.85 -1.95 21.75
N ARG A 35 -22.42 -2.07 23.02
CA ARG A 35 -21.96 -3.35 23.60
C ARG A 35 -23.09 -4.29 24.00
N SER A 36 -24.30 -3.80 24.29
CA SER A 36 -25.41 -4.66 24.76
C SER A 36 -26.14 -5.43 23.65
N GLU A 37 -26.07 -4.96 22.40
CA GLU A 37 -26.70 -5.66 21.26
C GLU A 37 -25.76 -6.70 20.63
N LEU A 38 -24.44 -6.48 20.67
CA LEU A 38 -23.46 -7.46 20.15
C LEU A 38 -23.40 -8.74 21.01
N SER A 39 -23.70 -8.65 22.32
CA SER A 39 -23.77 -9.81 23.20
C SER A 39 -25.00 -10.69 22.96
N LYS A 40 -26.08 -10.15 22.40
CA LYS A 40 -27.28 -10.95 22.08
C LYS A 40 -27.09 -11.78 20.81
N ALA A 41 -26.36 -11.23 19.83
CA ALA A 41 -26.05 -11.93 18.58
C ALA A 41 -25.04 -13.08 18.77
N PHE A 42 -24.11 -12.95 19.71
CA PHE A 42 -23.06 -13.97 19.93
C PHE A 42 -23.53 -15.18 20.76
N ASN A 43 -24.54 -15.02 21.63
CA ASN A 43 -25.02 -16.09 22.50
C ASN A 43 -26.11 -16.99 21.87
N SER A 44 -26.59 -16.69 20.67
CA SER A 44 -27.61 -17.50 20.00
C SER A 44 -27.07 -18.72 19.22
N ALA A 45 -25.74 -18.92 19.18
CA ALA A 45 -25.10 -19.94 18.33
C ALA A 45 -24.39 -21.07 19.10
N LYS A 46 -24.67 -21.27 20.40
CA LYS A 46 -23.92 -22.26 21.21
C LYS A 46 -24.75 -23.03 22.24
N ASP A 47 -25.93 -23.51 21.86
CA ASP A 47 -26.60 -24.59 22.59
C ASP A 47 -26.48 -25.89 21.79
N THR A 48 -25.54 -26.76 22.17
CA THR A 48 -25.69 -28.23 22.29
C THR A 48 -24.36 -28.86 22.74
N ILE A 49 -24.45 -29.62 23.84
CA ILE A 49 -23.48 -30.57 24.46
C ILE A 49 -22.72 -30.08 25.73
N ILE A 50 -23.46 -30.11 26.85
CA ILE A 50 -23.24 -30.91 28.09
C ILE A 50 -21.87 -30.81 28.83
N GLY A 51 -21.90 -30.23 30.04
CA GLY A 51 -21.34 -30.89 31.23
C GLY A 51 -20.25 -30.19 32.09
N THR A 52 -20.69 -29.38 33.06
CA THR A 52 -20.25 -29.41 34.49
C THR A 52 -18.92 -28.75 34.96
N THR A 53 -19.09 -27.63 35.70
CA THR A 53 -18.37 -27.16 36.94
C THR A 53 -17.08 -26.31 36.87
N THR A 54 -17.29 -25.00 37.09
CA THR A 54 -16.63 -24.08 38.08
C THR A 54 -15.28 -23.37 37.82
N THR A 55 -15.35 -22.05 38.06
CA THR A 55 -14.34 -21.02 38.36
C THR A 55 -13.60 -20.32 37.21
N THR A 56 -13.95 -19.04 37.09
CA THR A 56 -13.32 -17.94 36.35
C THR A 56 -11.83 -17.77 36.63
N THR A 57 -11.02 -17.78 35.58
CA THR A 57 -9.84 -16.92 35.41
C THR A 57 -9.67 -16.64 33.92
N THR A 58 -9.56 -15.37 33.57
CA THR A 58 -9.39 -14.83 32.22
C THR A 58 -8.24 -15.53 31.48
N THR A 59 -8.57 -16.30 30.46
CA THR A 59 -7.60 -16.86 29.50
C THR A 59 -7.34 -15.84 28.41
N VAL A 60 -6.22 -15.14 28.50
CA VAL A 60 -5.49 -14.67 27.33
C VAL A 60 -4.96 -15.92 26.64
N SER A 61 -5.59 -16.34 25.54
CA SER A 61 -4.99 -17.34 24.65
C SER A 61 -3.83 -16.69 23.89
N THR A 62 -2.64 -16.81 24.46
CA THR A 62 -1.37 -16.83 23.74
C THR A 62 -0.90 -18.29 23.68
N THR A 63 -0.12 -18.59 22.64
CA THR A 63 0.58 -19.85 22.32
C THR A 63 -0.23 -20.95 21.64
N GLU A 64 -0.49 -20.75 20.34
CA GLU A 64 -0.17 -21.79 19.36
C GLU A 64 1.30 -21.56 18.95
N PRO A 65 2.14 -22.59 18.79
CA PRO A 65 3.56 -22.39 18.53
C PRO A 65 3.72 -21.74 17.15
N THR A 66 3.99 -20.44 17.14
CA THR A 66 4.72 -19.84 16.02
C THR A 66 6.01 -20.63 15.93
N THR A 67 6.09 -21.50 14.91
CA THR A 67 7.35 -22.01 14.43
C THR A 67 8.14 -20.78 14.03
N THR A 68 8.98 -20.29 14.94
CA THR A 68 9.90 -19.18 14.72
C THR A 68 10.98 -19.71 13.78
N SER A 69 10.64 -19.82 12.50
CA SER A 69 11.66 -19.81 11.46
C SER A 69 12.36 -18.44 11.57
N PRO A 70 13.70 -18.38 11.57
CA PRO A 70 14.38 -17.09 11.62
C PRO A 70 13.89 -16.23 10.46
N ILE A 71 13.42 -15.01 10.77
CA ILE A 71 13.06 -14.02 9.76
C ILE A 71 14.26 -13.86 8.84
N SER A 72 14.07 -14.07 7.53
CA SER A 72 15.14 -14.02 6.54
C SER A 72 15.80 -12.64 6.52
N GLN A 73 17.12 -12.59 6.34
CA GLN A 73 17.88 -11.34 6.21
C GLN A 73 17.33 -10.43 5.09
N ASN A 74 16.78 -11.01 4.02
CA ASN A 74 16.18 -10.24 2.92
C ASN A 74 14.90 -9.52 3.35
N VAL A 75 14.10 -10.12 4.25
CA VAL A 75 12.88 -9.51 4.78
C VAL A 75 13.23 -8.27 5.61
N ILE A 76 14.23 -8.39 6.49
CA ILE A 76 14.72 -7.25 7.31
C ILE A 76 15.24 -6.14 6.42
N LYS A 77 16.08 -6.46 5.42
CA LYS A 77 16.59 -5.48 4.44
C LYS A 77 15.46 -4.79 3.68
N ALA A 78 14.39 -5.50 3.35
CA ALA A 78 13.27 -4.96 2.61
C ALA A 78 12.42 -4.01 3.45
N GLU A 79 12.15 -4.36 4.71
CA GLU A 79 11.48 -3.49 5.68
C GLU A 79 12.29 -2.20 5.90
N GLU A 80 13.58 -2.33 6.23
CA GLU A 80 14.47 -1.17 6.44
C GLU A 80 14.63 -0.28 5.19
N TYR A 81 14.55 -0.85 4.00
CA TYR A 81 14.57 -0.08 2.76
C TYR A 81 13.26 0.67 2.57
N THR A 82 12.13 -0.01 2.80
CA THR A 82 10.77 0.55 2.66
C THR A 82 10.51 1.69 3.63
N GLU A 83 10.99 1.59 4.87
CA GLU A 83 10.88 2.67 5.88
C GLU A 83 11.53 3.98 5.43
N LYS A 84 12.58 3.91 4.60
CA LYS A 84 13.33 5.07 4.10
C LYS A 84 12.69 5.69 2.85
N MET A 85 11.67 5.05 2.28
CA MET A 85 11.00 5.53 1.07
C MET A 85 9.98 6.62 1.41
N SER A 86 9.93 7.64 0.57
CA SER A 86 8.83 8.59 0.55
C SER A 86 7.53 7.90 0.11
N LEU A 87 6.38 8.48 0.45
CA LEU A 87 5.08 7.97 0.02
C LEU A 87 4.98 7.82 -1.51
N ASN A 88 5.54 8.77 -2.29
CA ASN A 88 5.51 8.67 -3.76
C ASN A 88 6.29 7.44 -4.25
N GLU A 89 7.44 7.17 -3.64
CA GLU A 89 8.27 6.02 -3.99
C GLU A 89 7.56 4.71 -3.65
N LYS A 90 6.98 4.61 -2.44
CA LYS A 90 6.19 3.45 -2.00
C LYS A 90 5.05 3.17 -2.98
N VAL A 91 4.24 4.19 -3.28
CA VAL A 91 3.10 4.06 -4.21
C VAL A 91 3.57 3.66 -5.62
N CYS A 92 4.67 4.23 -6.11
CA CYS A 92 5.16 3.93 -7.45
C CYS A 92 5.67 2.49 -7.58
N GLN A 93 6.18 1.86 -6.51
CA GLN A 93 6.62 0.46 -6.56
C GLN A 93 5.50 -0.52 -6.89
N LEU A 94 4.24 -0.18 -6.64
CA LEU A 94 3.10 -1.01 -7.04
C LEU A 94 2.97 -1.12 -8.56
N PHE A 95 3.52 -0.19 -9.34
CA PHE A 95 3.25 -0.10 -10.76
C PHE A 95 4.37 -0.68 -11.61
N VAL A 96 3.96 -1.42 -12.63
CA VAL A 96 4.83 -1.95 -13.67
C VAL A 96 4.29 -1.49 -15.01
N VAL A 97 5.08 -0.80 -15.82
CA VAL A 97 4.61 -0.07 -17.02
C VAL A 97 5.44 -0.43 -18.25
N THR A 98 4.97 -0.06 -19.44
CA THR A 98 5.84 -0.05 -20.62
C THR A 98 6.66 1.25 -20.69
N PRO A 99 7.78 1.29 -21.43
CA PRO A 99 8.49 2.54 -21.68
C PRO A 99 7.60 3.63 -22.28
N GLU A 100 6.67 3.26 -23.17
CA GLU A 100 5.73 4.17 -23.83
C GLU A 100 4.74 4.75 -22.82
N GLN A 101 4.22 3.94 -21.90
CA GLN A 101 3.34 4.43 -20.84
C GLN A 101 4.06 5.39 -19.89
N LEU A 102 5.35 5.14 -19.65
CA LEU A 102 6.17 5.98 -18.78
C LEU A 102 6.55 7.31 -19.46
N THR A 103 6.91 7.27 -20.74
CA THR A 103 7.52 8.41 -21.46
C THR A 103 6.56 9.15 -22.39
N GLY A 104 5.47 8.52 -22.81
CA GLY A 104 4.52 9.05 -23.78
C GLY A 104 4.98 8.99 -25.24
N VAL A 105 6.11 8.34 -25.54
CA VAL A 105 6.59 8.14 -26.93
C VAL A 105 5.88 6.95 -27.58
N ASP A 106 5.84 6.91 -28.90
CA ASP A 106 5.17 5.84 -29.66
C ASP A 106 5.87 4.48 -29.51
N VAL A 107 7.19 4.45 -29.66
CA VAL A 107 8.03 3.26 -29.45
C VAL A 107 9.35 3.70 -28.84
N ALA A 108 9.72 3.14 -27.69
CA ALA A 108 11.02 3.40 -27.09
C ALA A 108 12.03 2.31 -27.48
N THR A 109 13.14 2.70 -28.10
CA THR A 109 14.28 1.81 -28.40
C THR A 109 15.57 2.22 -27.68
N MET A 110 15.52 3.31 -26.89
CA MET A 110 16.60 3.78 -26.03
C MET A 110 16.03 4.50 -24.81
N ALA A 111 16.85 4.63 -23.76
CA ALA A 111 16.52 5.39 -22.56
C ALA A 111 17.26 6.72 -22.54
N GLY A 112 16.53 7.81 -22.80
CA GLY A 112 17.08 9.17 -22.82
C GLY A 112 16.63 10.04 -21.64
N GLU A 113 16.80 11.35 -21.76
CA GLU A 113 16.40 12.33 -20.73
C GLU A 113 14.91 12.24 -20.37
N THR A 114 14.02 11.94 -21.33
CA THR A 114 12.60 11.72 -21.04
C THR A 114 12.41 10.53 -20.09
N THR A 115 13.10 9.41 -20.34
CA THR A 115 13.05 8.22 -19.46
C THR A 115 13.56 8.57 -18.07
N LYS A 116 14.70 9.27 -17.99
CA LYS A 116 15.28 9.71 -16.71
C LYS A 116 14.32 10.59 -15.92
N SER A 117 13.80 11.64 -16.53
CA SER A 117 12.87 12.58 -15.87
C SER A 117 11.59 11.89 -15.41
N GLN A 118 11.08 10.92 -16.19
CA GLN A 118 9.89 10.18 -15.82
C GLN A 118 10.15 9.16 -14.70
N LEU A 119 11.34 8.55 -14.62
CA LEU A 119 11.71 7.69 -13.49
C LEU A 119 11.97 8.47 -12.20
N GLU A 120 12.45 9.71 -12.30
CA GLU A 120 12.54 10.62 -11.15
C GLU A 120 11.14 10.99 -10.62
N LYS A 121 10.19 11.24 -11.54
CA LYS A 121 8.80 11.58 -11.19
C LYS A 121 8.01 10.36 -10.69
N TYR A 122 8.14 9.24 -11.37
CA TYR A 122 7.46 7.97 -11.14
C TYR A 122 8.49 6.84 -11.01
N PRO A 123 9.10 6.67 -9.82
CA PRO A 123 10.05 5.59 -9.56
C PRO A 123 9.30 4.25 -9.45
N VAL A 124 8.86 3.74 -10.60
CA VAL A 124 8.02 2.55 -10.74
C VAL A 124 8.71 1.27 -10.26
N GLY A 125 7.95 0.22 -10.00
CA GLY A 125 8.46 -1.07 -9.56
C GLY A 125 9.18 -1.86 -10.67
N GLY A 126 8.77 -1.67 -11.92
CA GLY A 126 9.35 -2.37 -13.07
C GLY A 126 8.90 -1.87 -14.44
N ILE A 127 9.56 -2.35 -15.48
CA ILE A 127 9.29 -2.02 -16.89
C ILE A 127 9.15 -3.28 -17.75
N VAL A 128 8.07 -3.33 -18.53
CA VAL A 128 7.78 -4.36 -19.52
C VAL A 128 8.21 -3.88 -20.90
N TYR A 129 9.13 -4.60 -21.51
CA TYR A 129 9.51 -4.41 -22.91
C TYR A 129 8.83 -5.45 -23.80
N TYR A 130 8.47 -5.03 -25.00
CA TYR A 130 7.90 -5.82 -26.08
C TYR A 130 8.87 -5.92 -27.26
N PRO A 131 8.63 -6.81 -28.24
CA PRO A 131 9.53 -6.98 -29.38
C PRO A 131 9.84 -5.68 -30.14
N GLN A 132 8.90 -4.72 -30.18
CA GLN A 132 9.10 -3.40 -30.80
C GLN A 132 10.18 -2.55 -30.13
N ASN A 133 10.52 -2.83 -28.87
CA ASN A 133 11.56 -2.13 -28.11
C ASN A 133 12.96 -2.72 -28.37
N VAL A 134 13.05 -3.83 -29.10
CA VAL A 134 14.29 -4.59 -29.32
C VAL A 134 14.76 -4.38 -30.76
N GLU A 135 15.66 -3.41 -30.97
CA GLU A 135 16.31 -3.24 -32.29
C GLU A 135 17.39 -4.32 -32.53
N SER A 136 18.23 -4.54 -31.51
CA SER A 136 19.23 -5.61 -31.46
C SER A 136 19.47 -6.00 -30.00
N GLU A 137 20.04 -7.18 -29.74
CA GLU A 137 20.36 -7.60 -28.37
C GLU A 137 21.30 -6.62 -27.65
N LYS A 138 22.31 -6.12 -28.37
CA LYS A 138 23.24 -5.12 -27.84
C LYS A 138 22.53 -3.81 -27.47
N ALA A 139 21.75 -3.24 -28.40
CA ALA A 139 21.01 -2.00 -28.15
C ALA A 139 20.00 -2.16 -27.02
N PHE A 140 19.35 -3.33 -26.93
CA PHE A 140 18.38 -3.62 -25.88
C PHE A 140 19.04 -3.71 -24.49
N ASN A 141 20.20 -4.36 -24.37
CA ASN A 141 20.95 -4.41 -23.12
C ASN A 141 21.44 -3.02 -22.70
N GLU A 142 21.94 -2.21 -23.64
CA GLU A 142 22.33 -0.81 -23.38
C GLU A 142 21.14 0.03 -22.90
N MET A 143 19.95 -0.16 -23.50
CA MET A 143 18.72 0.49 -23.05
C MET A 143 18.34 0.05 -21.62
N ILE A 144 18.42 -1.24 -21.31
CA ILE A 144 18.11 -1.75 -19.95
C ILE A 144 19.08 -1.18 -18.93
N ASP A 145 20.39 -1.24 -19.19
CA ASP A 145 21.43 -0.74 -18.28
C ASP A 145 21.24 0.75 -18.01
N THR A 146 20.97 1.52 -19.07
CA THR A 146 20.71 2.96 -18.95
C THR A 146 19.45 3.23 -18.14
N THR A 147 18.36 2.50 -18.40
CA THR A 147 17.10 2.62 -17.64
C THR A 147 17.30 2.29 -16.16
N GLN A 148 18.03 1.21 -15.85
CA GLN A 148 18.36 0.83 -14.48
C GLN A 148 19.22 1.90 -13.79
N SER A 149 20.16 2.52 -14.50
CA SER A 149 21.01 3.59 -13.96
C SER A 149 20.24 4.84 -13.55
N TYR A 150 19.08 5.10 -14.18
CA TYR A 150 18.20 6.21 -13.82
C TYR A 150 17.24 5.89 -12.67
N SER A 151 17.10 4.60 -12.33
CA SER A 151 16.11 4.14 -11.37
C SER A 151 16.65 4.23 -9.95
N LYS A 152 15.91 4.92 -9.07
CA LYS A 152 16.30 5.03 -7.66
C LYS A 152 16.25 3.69 -6.93
N THR A 153 15.23 2.89 -7.22
CA THR A 153 15.11 1.50 -6.76
C THR A 153 15.24 0.61 -7.99
N PRO A 154 16.11 -0.43 -7.98
CA PRO A 154 16.29 -1.33 -9.11
C PRO A 154 14.96 -1.88 -9.64
N LEU A 155 14.74 -1.81 -10.95
CA LEU A 155 13.49 -2.19 -11.59
C LEU A 155 13.43 -3.71 -11.81
N PHE A 156 12.22 -4.27 -11.73
CA PHE A 156 11.95 -5.52 -12.45
C PHE A 156 11.97 -5.25 -13.96
N ILE A 157 12.73 -6.04 -14.70
CA ILE A 157 12.79 -5.97 -16.17
C ILE A 157 12.10 -7.21 -16.74
N MET A 158 11.10 -6.98 -17.59
CA MET A 158 10.42 -8.05 -18.31
C MET A 158 10.63 -7.89 -19.80
N LYS A 159 10.99 -8.99 -20.45
CA LYS A 159 11.15 -9.06 -21.89
C LYS A 159 9.95 -9.77 -22.50
N ASP A 160 9.61 -9.39 -23.73
CA ASP A 160 8.57 -10.00 -24.56
C ASP A 160 7.17 -10.02 -23.93
N GLY A 161 6.87 -9.02 -23.09
CA GLY A 161 5.58 -8.97 -22.38
C GLY A 161 5.40 -10.07 -21.33
N SER A 162 6.46 -10.83 -21.02
CA SER A 162 6.36 -11.96 -20.11
C SER A 162 6.06 -11.50 -18.69
N LYS A 163 5.00 -12.05 -18.11
CA LYS A 163 4.63 -11.85 -16.71
C LYS A 163 5.42 -12.75 -15.75
N THR A 164 6.23 -13.66 -16.29
CA THR A 164 6.94 -14.70 -15.52
C THR A 164 7.95 -14.13 -14.53
N THR A 165 8.36 -12.87 -14.69
CA THR A 165 9.27 -12.18 -13.76
C THR A 165 8.64 -11.96 -12.37
N PHE A 166 7.31 -11.87 -12.25
CA PHE A 166 6.61 -11.75 -10.94
C PHE A 166 6.13 -13.09 -10.39
N THR A 167 5.89 -14.06 -11.27
CA THR A 167 5.24 -15.32 -10.92
C THR A 167 6.24 -16.44 -10.62
N TYR A 168 7.55 -16.16 -10.67
CA TYR A 168 8.53 -17.13 -10.22
C TYR A 168 8.37 -17.26 -8.69
N LYS A 169 7.73 -18.37 -8.26
CA LYS A 169 7.54 -18.78 -6.87
C LYS A 169 6.33 -18.18 -6.12
N ASP A 170 5.25 -17.80 -6.81
CA ASP A 170 3.97 -17.37 -6.19
C ASP A 170 4.06 -16.21 -5.19
N GLN A 171 5.06 -15.32 -5.31
CA GLN A 171 5.36 -14.34 -4.25
C GLN A 171 4.51 -13.07 -4.31
N LEU A 172 4.14 -12.60 -5.51
CA LEU A 172 3.38 -11.36 -5.68
C LEU A 172 2.13 -11.60 -6.51
N GLN A 173 1.00 -11.08 -6.04
CA GLN A 173 -0.26 -11.02 -6.77
C GLN A 173 -0.24 -9.82 -7.73
N VAL A 174 -0.69 -10.06 -8.95
CA VAL A 174 -0.60 -9.11 -10.07
C VAL A 174 -1.98 -8.85 -10.66
N SER A 175 -2.38 -7.58 -10.73
CA SER A 175 -3.59 -7.16 -11.45
C SER A 175 -3.22 -6.58 -12.82
N ASP A 176 -3.75 -7.14 -13.90
CA ASP A 176 -3.64 -6.61 -15.27
C ASP A 176 -4.92 -5.93 -15.78
N SER A 177 -5.94 -5.86 -14.93
CA SER A 177 -7.27 -5.35 -15.27
C SER A 177 -7.26 -3.87 -15.68
N LEU A 178 -6.27 -3.10 -15.22
CA LEU A 178 -6.18 -1.66 -15.47
C LEU A 178 -5.75 -1.30 -16.90
N ALA A 179 -5.21 -2.23 -17.68
CA ALA A 179 -4.90 -1.99 -19.09
C ALA A 179 -6.15 -1.67 -19.93
N LYS A 180 -7.33 -2.18 -19.52
CA LYS A 180 -8.61 -1.99 -20.21
C LYS A 180 -9.63 -1.21 -19.38
N SER A 181 -9.20 -0.64 -18.25
CA SER A 181 -10.10 0.03 -17.32
C SER A 181 -10.77 1.26 -17.94
N LYS A 182 -12.08 1.39 -17.68
CA LYS A 182 -12.87 2.58 -17.99
C LYS A 182 -12.96 3.55 -16.80
N ASN A 183 -12.61 3.09 -15.60
CA ASN A 183 -12.64 3.86 -14.36
C ASN A 183 -11.41 3.56 -13.51
N ILE A 184 -10.27 4.14 -13.91
CA ILE A 184 -8.97 3.89 -13.28
C ILE A 184 -9.01 4.14 -11.78
N LYS A 185 -9.73 5.18 -11.32
CA LYS A 185 -9.82 5.52 -9.89
C LYS A 185 -10.49 4.43 -9.06
N LYS A 186 -11.53 3.79 -9.59
CA LYS A 186 -12.20 2.68 -8.90
C LYS A 186 -11.34 1.41 -8.99
N ASP A 187 -10.91 1.08 -10.20
CA ASP A 187 -10.32 -0.22 -10.48
C ASP A 187 -8.93 -0.36 -9.83
N VAL A 188 -8.16 0.73 -9.70
CA VAL A 188 -6.86 0.72 -8.97
C VAL A 188 -7.05 0.45 -7.47
N LEU A 189 -8.10 1.00 -6.86
CA LEU A 189 -8.40 0.78 -5.45
C LEU A 189 -8.91 -0.64 -5.21
N THR A 190 -9.74 -1.15 -6.13
CA THR A 190 -10.17 -2.55 -6.10
C THR A 190 -8.96 -3.48 -6.21
N ALA A 191 -8.08 -3.27 -7.18
CA ALA A 191 -6.88 -4.09 -7.35
C ALA A 191 -6.02 -4.15 -6.07
N PHE A 192 -5.74 -3.00 -5.45
CA PHE A 192 -4.97 -2.96 -4.21
C PHE A 192 -5.69 -3.67 -3.05
N ASN A 193 -6.98 -3.38 -2.85
CA ASN A 193 -7.77 -3.98 -1.76
C ASN A 193 -8.00 -5.49 -1.94
N ASP A 194 -7.95 -6.00 -3.17
CA ASP A 194 -7.99 -7.42 -3.49
C ASP A 194 -6.65 -8.12 -3.22
N GLY A 195 -5.65 -7.40 -2.69
CA GLY A 195 -4.35 -7.94 -2.29
C GLY A 195 -3.31 -7.98 -3.41
N ASN A 196 -3.54 -7.29 -4.53
CA ASN A 196 -2.53 -7.22 -5.59
C ASN A 196 -1.42 -6.24 -5.22
N GLN A 197 -0.20 -6.74 -5.06
CA GLN A 197 0.99 -5.91 -4.86
C GLN A 197 1.43 -5.23 -6.16
N ILE A 198 1.28 -5.90 -7.31
CA ILE A 198 1.66 -5.34 -8.61
C ILE A 198 0.43 -4.99 -9.45
N ILE A 199 0.44 -3.78 -9.99
CA ILE A 199 -0.54 -3.23 -10.91
C ILE A 199 0.13 -3.06 -12.27
N LEU A 200 -0.25 -3.92 -13.20
CA LEU A 200 0.38 -4.05 -14.50
C LEU A 200 -0.27 -3.14 -15.54
N MET A 201 0.56 -2.28 -16.12
CA MET A 201 0.30 -1.42 -17.28
C MET A 201 -1.02 -0.63 -17.18
N PRO A 202 -1.23 0.17 -16.12
CA PRO A 202 -2.43 0.98 -16.01
C PRO A 202 -2.57 1.91 -17.22
N LYS A 203 -3.78 1.99 -17.80
CA LYS A 203 -4.03 2.86 -18.97
C LYS A 203 -3.65 4.33 -18.74
N ASP A 204 -3.73 4.79 -17.49
CA ASP A 204 -3.31 6.12 -17.05
C ASP A 204 -2.55 6.00 -15.73
N LEU A 205 -1.22 5.99 -15.82
CA LEU A 205 -0.30 5.88 -14.68
C LEU A 205 -0.49 7.05 -13.70
N GLU A 206 -0.60 8.28 -14.21
CA GLU A 206 -0.69 9.48 -13.38
C GLU A 206 -1.97 9.45 -12.53
N THR A 207 -3.12 9.11 -13.13
CA THR A 207 -4.37 8.96 -12.40
C THR A 207 -4.29 7.82 -11.39
N ALA A 208 -3.67 6.69 -11.73
CA ALA A 208 -3.53 5.55 -10.82
C ALA A 208 -2.68 5.90 -9.58
N VAL A 209 -1.49 6.47 -9.79
CA VAL A 209 -0.57 6.92 -8.71
C VAL A 209 -1.25 7.97 -7.82
N LYS A 210 -1.90 8.99 -8.41
CA LYS A 210 -2.62 10.02 -7.65
C LYS A 210 -3.75 9.44 -6.82
N THR A 211 -4.43 8.42 -7.31
CA THR A 211 -5.56 7.79 -6.61
C THR A 211 -5.09 7.03 -5.38
N ILE A 212 -4.08 6.16 -5.51
CA ILE A 212 -3.52 5.45 -4.35
C ILE A 212 -2.93 6.44 -3.34
N THR A 213 -2.14 7.41 -3.81
CA THR A 213 -1.56 8.45 -2.94
C THR A 213 -2.63 9.19 -2.15
N SER A 214 -3.73 9.57 -2.80
CA SER A 214 -4.84 10.26 -2.12
C SER A 214 -5.57 9.36 -1.14
N ALA A 215 -5.75 8.08 -1.48
CA ALA A 215 -6.38 7.09 -0.61
C ALA A 215 -5.55 6.80 0.64
N VAL A 216 -4.22 6.82 0.55
CA VAL A 216 -3.35 6.72 1.73
C VAL A 216 -3.46 7.97 2.59
N LYS A 217 -3.31 9.16 1.98
CA LYS A 217 -3.36 10.44 2.70
C LYS A 217 -4.69 10.71 3.42
N ASN A 218 -5.80 10.16 2.92
CA ASN A 218 -7.12 10.32 3.55
C ASN A 218 -7.54 9.13 4.42
N GLY A 219 -6.66 8.15 4.62
CA GLY A 219 -6.90 6.98 5.47
C GLY A 219 -7.85 5.93 4.88
N LYS A 220 -8.19 6.02 3.59
CA LYS A 220 -8.94 4.97 2.88
C LYS A 220 -8.10 3.72 2.64
N ILE A 221 -6.80 3.89 2.44
CA ILE A 221 -5.78 2.85 2.53
C ILE A 221 -4.92 3.22 3.73
N LYS A 222 -4.63 2.25 4.60
CA LYS A 222 -3.68 2.48 5.70
C LYS A 222 -2.26 2.50 5.14
N GLU A 223 -1.41 3.39 5.61
CA GLU A 223 -0.02 3.43 5.14
C GLU A 223 0.72 2.13 5.49
N GLU A 224 0.36 1.49 6.61
CA GLU A 224 0.90 0.20 7.01
C GLU A 224 0.59 -0.92 6.01
N ASP A 225 -0.61 -0.91 5.41
CA ASP A 225 -1.00 -1.89 4.39
C ASP A 225 -0.19 -1.68 3.09
N LEU A 226 0.11 -0.42 2.75
CA LEU A 226 1.01 -0.08 1.64
C LEU A 226 2.44 -0.53 1.94
N ASP A 227 2.93 -0.30 3.16
CA ASP A 227 4.29 -0.65 3.57
C ASP A 227 4.52 -2.15 3.52
N VAL A 228 3.56 -2.96 3.94
CA VAL A 228 3.62 -4.43 3.82
C VAL A 228 3.73 -4.83 2.35
N ALA A 229 2.84 -4.33 1.48
CA ALA A 229 2.87 -4.66 0.05
C ALA A 229 4.20 -4.25 -0.62
N VAL A 230 4.73 -3.09 -0.28
CA VAL A 230 6.01 -2.59 -0.83
C VAL A 230 7.19 -3.40 -0.28
N ALA A 231 7.20 -3.75 1.00
CA ALA A 231 8.24 -4.59 1.59
C ALA A 231 8.27 -5.98 0.92
N GLU A 232 7.13 -6.57 0.58
CA GLU A 232 7.07 -7.82 -0.19
C GLU A 232 7.67 -7.66 -1.59
N ILE A 233 7.39 -6.55 -2.27
CA ILE A 233 7.99 -6.21 -3.57
C ILE A 233 9.50 -6.09 -3.46
N ILE A 234 10.00 -5.35 -2.46
CA ILE A 234 11.44 -5.15 -2.24
C ILE A 234 12.12 -6.47 -1.82
N ASN A 235 11.50 -7.27 -0.96
CA ASN A 235 12.02 -8.59 -0.59
C ASN A 235 12.14 -9.48 -1.83
N THR A 236 11.12 -9.48 -2.70
CA THR A 236 11.15 -10.21 -3.97
C THR A 236 12.33 -9.76 -4.84
N LYS A 237 12.68 -8.46 -4.84
CA LYS A 237 13.87 -7.97 -5.55
C LYS A 237 15.17 -8.51 -4.96
N TYR A 238 15.30 -8.61 -3.64
CA TYR A 238 16.46 -9.24 -3.00
C TYR A 238 16.54 -10.74 -3.30
N GLU A 239 15.43 -11.47 -3.20
CA GLU A 239 15.39 -12.92 -3.47
C GLU A 239 15.78 -13.27 -4.91
N ASN A 240 15.42 -12.41 -5.86
CA ASN A 240 15.75 -12.59 -7.28
C ASN A 240 17.08 -11.94 -7.69
N GLY A 241 17.85 -11.40 -6.75
CA GLY A 241 19.16 -10.78 -7.01
C GLY A 241 19.08 -9.47 -7.80
N VAL A 242 17.90 -8.89 -7.96
CA VAL A 242 17.67 -7.55 -8.52
C VAL A 242 18.25 -6.49 -7.57
N MET A 243 18.15 -6.75 -6.27
CA MET A 243 18.83 -6.01 -5.20
C MET A 243 19.80 -6.94 -4.45
N LYS A 244 20.86 -6.38 -3.84
CA LYS A 244 21.94 -7.12 -3.16
C LYS A 244 22.09 -6.65 -1.71
#